data_AF-A0A5R8YL73-F1
#
_entry.id   AF-A0A5R8YL73-F1
#
_cell.length_a   1.000
_cell.length_b   1.000
_cell.length_c   1.000
_cell.angle_alpha   90.00
_cell.angle_beta   90.00
_cell.angle_gamma   90.00
#
_symmetry.space_group_name_H-M   'P 1'
#
loop_
_entity.id
_entity.type
_entity.pdbx_description
1 polymer ?
#
loop_
_entity_poly.entity_id
_entity_poly.type
_entity_poly.pdbx_seq_one_letter_code
_entity_poly.pdbx_strand_id
1 'polypeptide(L)'
;MLDAEAIDLTRKEIRAAMHWALIPREHGEAVPAELAPALRTLQKSTIPLADMADPIVARRVSDALGLTLDRRPAAADTTARRRRGLNTALEYGVDVGELKENPLKRIKQKKVAKEDVVDRRAVVNPEQARELLTAVSYVGSWHRARGRRLVAFYATLYFAGVRPAEAVGLRRDDCHLPEEGWGLLTLAKTRPSSGKQWTDTGTVHDLRGLKQRDPRAVREVPIPPELVAILRAHLEEFGTAPDGRLFRNERGGVLGASTYSRAWEEARRFAFTPQQVASPLAGRPYDLRHAALSTWLNAGVDATEVAARAGNSVEVLLKRYAKCLDGRQEQNNLRIEAALAP
;
A
#
# COMPACT_ATOMS: atom_id res chain seq x y z
N MET A 1 16.48 0.13 -23.33
CA MET A 1 16.96 1.50 -23.04
C MET A 1 16.63 2.27 -24.30
N LEU A 2 15.81 3.31 -24.21
CA LEU A 2 15.55 4.17 -25.36
C LEU A 2 16.83 4.98 -25.55
N ASP A 3 17.63 4.62 -26.55
CA ASP A 3 18.82 5.38 -26.91
C ASP A 3 18.41 6.73 -27.49
N ALA A 4 19.37 7.66 -27.50
CA ALA A 4 19.20 9.09 -27.78
C ALA A 4 18.67 9.43 -29.20
N GLU A 5 18.20 8.45 -29.99
CA GLU A 5 17.53 8.63 -31.28
C GLU A 5 16.01 8.85 -31.17
N ALA A 6 15.42 8.75 -29.96
CA ALA A 6 14.01 9.08 -29.73
C ALA A 6 13.75 10.60 -29.61
N ILE A 7 14.37 11.40 -30.48
CA ILE A 7 14.48 12.87 -30.33
C ILE A 7 13.13 13.59 -30.50
N ASP A 8 12.14 13.00 -31.15
CA ASP A 8 10.89 13.69 -31.52
C ASP A 8 9.61 13.18 -30.86
N LEU A 9 9.71 12.23 -29.92
CA LEU A 9 8.54 11.69 -29.21
C LEU A 9 8.51 12.15 -27.76
N THR A 10 7.41 12.78 -27.36
CA THR A 10 7.17 13.17 -25.98
C THR A 10 7.00 11.94 -25.08
N ARG A 11 7.31 12.11 -23.79
CA ARG A 11 7.02 11.07 -22.77
C ARG A 11 5.54 10.66 -22.72
N LYS A 12 4.63 11.55 -23.12
CA LYS A 12 3.19 11.30 -23.15
C LYS A 12 2.83 10.34 -24.29
N GLU A 13 3.40 10.52 -25.48
CA GLU A 13 3.18 9.65 -26.65
C GLU A 13 3.76 8.26 -26.42
N ILE A 14 4.99 8.17 -25.91
CA ILE A 14 5.61 6.87 -25.56
C ILE A 14 4.73 6.14 -24.53
N ARG A 15 4.23 6.84 -23.51
CA ARG A 15 3.35 6.24 -22.51
C ARG A 15 2.04 5.77 -23.14
N ALA A 16 1.41 6.58 -23.99
CA ALA A 16 0.17 6.22 -24.68
C ALA A 16 0.36 4.97 -25.56
N ALA A 17 1.46 4.92 -26.32
CA ALA A 17 1.82 3.75 -27.13
C ALA A 17 2.09 2.50 -26.29
N MET A 18 2.82 2.62 -25.17
CA MET A 18 3.01 1.50 -24.23
C MET A 18 1.69 0.99 -23.66
N HIS A 19 0.78 1.87 -23.26
CA HIS A 19 -0.54 1.48 -22.79
C HIS A 19 -1.33 0.77 -23.90
N TRP A 20 -1.28 1.29 -25.12
CA TRP A 20 -1.95 0.67 -26.27
C TRP A 20 -1.44 -0.75 -26.51
N ALA A 21 -0.11 -0.96 -26.49
CA ALA A 21 0.51 -2.25 -26.79
C ALA A 21 0.39 -3.30 -25.67
N LEU A 22 0.32 -2.90 -24.41
CA LEU A 22 0.38 -3.82 -23.26
C LEU A 22 -0.99 -4.17 -22.69
N ILE A 23 -2.03 -3.40 -22.99
CA ILE A 23 -3.40 -3.69 -22.55
C ILE A 23 -4.03 -4.68 -23.53
N PRO A 24 -4.58 -5.82 -23.06
CA PRO A 24 -5.30 -6.75 -23.92
C PRO A 24 -6.42 -6.04 -24.69
N ARG A 25 -6.46 -6.25 -26.00
CA ARG A 25 -7.45 -5.68 -26.93
C ARG A 25 -8.08 -6.80 -27.75
N GLU A 26 -9.26 -6.52 -28.31
CA GLU A 26 -9.89 -7.46 -29.24
C GLU A 26 -8.99 -7.69 -30.45
N HIS A 27 -8.95 -8.94 -30.91
CA HIS A 27 -8.10 -9.34 -32.02
C HIS A 27 -8.49 -8.56 -33.29
N GLY A 28 -7.55 -7.81 -33.88
CA GLY A 28 -7.78 -7.06 -35.12
C GLY A 28 -8.07 -5.56 -34.96
N GLU A 29 -8.02 -5.00 -33.74
CA GLU A 29 -8.11 -3.55 -33.55
C GLU A 29 -6.94 -2.83 -34.25
N ALA A 30 -7.26 -1.90 -35.16
CA ALA A 30 -6.25 -1.18 -35.92
C ALA A 30 -5.41 -0.25 -35.01
N VAL A 31 -4.11 -0.20 -35.26
CA VAL A 31 -3.21 0.74 -34.58
C VAL A 31 -3.62 2.17 -34.94
N PRO A 32 -3.91 3.05 -33.96
CA PRO A 32 -4.15 4.46 -34.24
C PRO A 32 -2.94 5.08 -34.94
N ALA A 33 -3.17 5.81 -36.04
CA ALA A 33 -2.10 6.37 -36.87
C ALA A 33 -1.13 7.26 -36.06
N GLU A 34 -1.66 7.98 -35.07
CA GLU A 34 -0.93 8.82 -34.12
C GLU A 34 0.02 8.04 -33.19
N LEU A 35 -0.25 6.77 -32.90
CA LEU A 35 0.59 5.94 -32.04
C LEU A 35 1.61 5.10 -32.83
N ALA A 36 1.41 4.93 -34.14
CA ALA A 36 2.25 4.07 -34.97
C ALA A 36 3.75 4.41 -34.94
N PRO A 37 4.19 5.69 -34.98
CA PRO A 37 5.60 6.03 -34.84
C PRO A 37 6.18 5.61 -33.49
N ALA A 38 5.46 5.89 -32.41
CA ALA A 38 5.89 5.56 -31.05
C ALA A 38 5.94 4.04 -30.81
N LEU A 39 5.00 3.28 -31.37
CA LEU A 39 4.99 1.82 -31.31
C LEU A 39 6.19 1.21 -32.06
N ARG A 40 6.52 1.71 -33.25
CA ARG A 40 7.71 1.27 -33.99
C ARG A 40 9.00 1.53 -33.20
N THR A 41 9.12 2.71 -32.60
CA THR A 41 10.27 3.05 -31.75
C THR A 41 10.37 2.13 -30.53
N LEU A 42 9.25 1.87 -29.87
CA LEU A 42 9.17 0.93 -28.75
C LEU A 42 9.63 -0.46 -29.18
N GLN A 43 9.11 -1.00 -30.28
CA GLN A 43 9.48 -2.33 -30.78
C GLN A 43 10.98 -2.46 -31.08
N LYS A 44 11.59 -1.44 -31.71
CA LYS A 44 13.03 -1.39 -31.95
C LYS A 44 13.86 -1.27 -30.68
N SER A 45 13.31 -0.67 -29.63
CA SER A 45 13.99 -0.37 -28.37
C SER A 45 13.72 -1.40 -27.27
N THR A 46 12.96 -2.45 -27.58
CA THR A 46 12.67 -3.59 -26.69
C THR A 46 13.51 -4.80 -27.04
N ILE A 47 13.73 -5.66 -26.05
CA ILE A 47 14.45 -6.91 -26.22
C ILE A 47 13.42 -7.99 -26.64
N PRO A 48 13.65 -8.72 -27.75
CA PRO A 48 12.85 -9.88 -28.11
C PRO A 48 12.79 -10.90 -26.96
N LEU A 49 11.62 -11.51 -26.74
CA LEU A 49 11.47 -12.50 -25.67
C LEU A 49 12.43 -13.67 -25.85
N ALA A 50 12.62 -14.14 -27.08
CA ALA A 50 13.53 -15.24 -27.39
C ALA A 50 14.98 -14.95 -26.95
N ASP A 51 15.45 -13.70 -27.05
CA ASP A 51 16.80 -13.30 -26.66
C ASP A 51 17.02 -13.43 -25.14
N MET A 52 15.96 -13.46 -24.33
CA MET A 52 16.07 -13.72 -22.90
C MET A 52 16.59 -15.13 -22.58
N ALA A 53 16.58 -16.06 -23.54
CA ALA A 53 17.21 -17.37 -23.38
C ALA A 53 18.74 -17.29 -23.27
N ASP A 54 19.36 -16.23 -23.81
CA ASP A 54 20.79 -15.97 -23.65
C ASP A 54 21.09 -15.51 -22.19
N PRO A 55 21.96 -16.23 -21.45
CA PRO A 55 22.37 -15.85 -20.10
C PRO A 55 22.93 -14.42 -19.98
N ILE A 56 23.59 -13.90 -21.01
CA ILE A 56 24.17 -12.55 -21.02
C ILE A 56 23.06 -11.51 -21.07
N VAL A 57 22.08 -11.70 -21.97
CA VAL A 57 20.92 -10.81 -22.09
C VAL A 57 20.09 -10.85 -20.82
N ALA A 58 19.80 -12.04 -20.29
CA ALA A 58 19.05 -12.21 -19.04
C ALA A 58 19.74 -11.52 -17.85
N ARG A 59 21.07 -11.60 -17.76
CA ARG A 59 21.86 -10.92 -16.73
C ARG A 59 21.78 -9.40 -16.88
N ARG A 60 21.97 -8.87 -18.09
CA ARG A 60 21.84 -7.44 -18.38
C ARG A 60 20.46 -6.89 -17.98
N VAL A 61 19.40 -7.62 -18.28
CA VAL A 61 18.02 -7.24 -17.87
C VAL A 61 17.87 -7.28 -16.35
N SER A 62 18.36 -8.34 -15.69
CA SER A 62 18.33 -8.44 -14.23
C SER A 62 19.07 -7.29 -13.54
N ASP A 63 20.22 -6.88 -14.07
CA ASP A 63 21.02 -5.77 -13.53
C ASP A 63 20.29 -4.44 -13.72
N ALA A 64 19.68 -4.23 -14.90
CA ALA A 64 18.86 -3.05 -15.17
C ALA A 64 17.65 -2.92 -14.22
N LEU A 65 17.04 -4.04 -13.80
CA LEU A 65 15.95 -4.01 -12.81
C LEU A 65 16.40 -3.48 -11.44
N GLY A 66 17.69 -3.65 -11.13
CA GLY A 66 18.33 -3.16 -9.92
C GLY A 66 18.62 -1.66 -9.93
N LEU A 67 18.32 -0.94 -11.01
CA LEU A 67 18.60 0.49 -11.15
C LEU A 67 17.33 1.35 -11.17
N THR A 68 17.43 2.59 -10.73
CA THR A 68 16.42 3.63 -10.92
C THR A 68 16.49 4.20 -12.35
N LEU A 69 15.52 5.05 -12.73
CA LEU A 69 15.56 5.75 -14.01
C LEU A 69 16.81 6.65 -14.13
N ASP A 70 17.30 7.17 -13.00
CA ASP A 70 18.53 7.96 -12.91
C ASP A 70 19.80 7.09 -12.82
N ARG A 71 19.73 5.80 -13.15
CA ARG A 71 20.86 4.84 -13.12
C ARG A 71 21.49 4.62 -11.74
N ARG A 72 20.80 4.96 -10.64
CA ARG A 72 21.27 4.70 -9.27
C ARG A 72 20.75 3.36 -8.77
N PRO A 73 21.41 2.69 -7.80
CA PRO A 73 20.88 1.47 -7.20
C PRO A 73 19.47 1.68 -6.63
N ALA A 74 18.53 0.82 -7.01
CA ALA A 74 17.18 0.81 -6.47
C ALA A 74 17.14 0.13 -5.09
N ALA A 75 16.20 0.54 -4.24
CA ALA A 75 15.98 -0.10 -2.95
C ALA A 75 15.76 -1.62 -3.10
N ALA A 76 16.29 -2.41 -2.17
CA ALA A 76 16.27 -3.88 -2.24
C ALA A 76 14.86 -4.46 -2.46
N ASP A 77 13.83 -3.86 -1.83
CA ASP A 77 12.44 -4.26 -2.01
C ASP A 77 11.86 -3.92 -3.37
N THR A 78 12.26 -2.78 -3.94
CA THR A 78 11.88 -2.38 -5.30
C THR A 78 12.49 -3.34 -6.32
N THR A 79 13.78 -3.65 -6.18
CA THR A 79 14.48 -4.61 -7.05
C THR A 79 13.84 -6.00 -6.94
N ALA A 80 13.55 -6.47 -5.73
CA ALA A 80 12.89 -7.75 -5.51
C ALA A 80 11.47 -7.79 -6.10
N ARG A 81 10.70 -6.70 -6.00
CA ARG A 81 9.35 -6.59 -6.59
C ARG A 81 9.41 -6.66 -8.11
N ARG A 82 10.28 -5.88 -8.73
CA ARG A 82 10.46 -5.85 -10.19
C ARG A 82 10.86 -7.22 -10.73
N ARG A 83 11.82 -7.89 -10.07
CA ARG A 83 12.24 -9.24 -10.43
C ARG A 83 11.11 -10.26 -10.32
N ARG A 84 10.27 -10.19 -9.27
CA ARG A 84 9.08 -11.06 -9.17
C ARG A 84 8.15 -10.88 -10.36
N GLY A 85 7.87 -9.64 -10.75
CA GLY A 85 7.06 -9.35 -11.94
C GLY A 85 7.66 -9.94 -13.21
N LEU A 86 8.97 -9.75 -13.43
CA LEU A 86 9.68 -10.35 -14.58
C LEU A 86 9.64 -11.88 -14.52
N ASN A 87 9.85 -12.49 -13.35
CA ASN A 87 9.81 -13.94 -13.19
C ASN A 87 8.45 -14.51 -13.58
N THR A 88 7.36 -13.91 -13.12
CA THR A 88 6.00 -14.33 -13.48
C THR A 88 5.75 -14.18 -14.99
N ALA A 89 6.22 -13.09 -15.61
CA ALA A 89 6.08 -12.92 -17.06
C ALA A 89 6.87 -13.99 -17.85
N LEU A 90 8.08 -14.34 -17.41
CA LEU A 90 8.90 -15.37 -18.06
C LEU A 90 8.35 -16.78 -17.82
N GLU A 91 7.78 -17.06 -16.64
CA GLU A 91 7.06 -18.31 -16.38
C GLU A 91 5.86 -18.45 -17.31
N TYR A 92 5.07 -17.40 -17.47
CA TYR A 92 3.97 -17.39 -18.45
C TYR A 92 4.48 -17.62 -19.88
N GLY A 93 5.60 -16.99 -20.27
CA GLY A 93 6.25 -17.22 -21.56
C GLY A 93 6.65 -18.68 -21.79
N VAL A 94 6.99 -19.41 -20.73
CA VAL A 94 7.22 -20.86 -20.79
C VAL A 94 5.91 -21.62 -20.96
N ASP A 95 4.87 -21.24 -20.22
CA ASP A 95 3.55 -21.89 -20.29
C ASP A 95 2.92 -21.79 -21.69
N VAL A 96 3.11 -20.67 -22.40
CA VAL A 96 2.62 -20.48 -23.78
C VAL A 96 3.58 -21.02 -24.86
N GLY A 97 4.73 -21.58 -24.46
CA GLY A 97 5.69 -22.20 -25.38
C GLY A 97 6.67 -21.24 -26.08
N GLU A 98 6.62 -19.94 -25.78
CA GLU A 98 7.55 -18.93 -26.32
C GLU A 98 8.98 -19.08 -25.75
N LEU A 99 9.11 -19.70 -24.58
CA LEU A 99 10.39 -20.03 -23.93
C LEU A 99 10.43 -21.51 -23.53
N LYS A 100 11.59 -22.16 -23.70
CA LYS A 100 11.78 -23.55 -23.24
C LYS A 100 11.89 -23.66 -21.71
N GLU A 101 12.50 -22.66 -21.08
CA GLU A 101 12.68 -22.61 -19.62
C GLU A 101 12.86 -21.16 -19.15
N ASN A 102 12.66 -20.92 -17.85
CA ASN A 102 12.82 -19.60 -17.26
C ASN A 102 14.32 -19.27 -17.04
N PRO A 103 14.88 -18.29 -17.77
CA PRO A 103 16.31 -17.98 -17.72
C PRO A 103 16.76 -17.40 -16.37
N LEU A 104 15.86 -16.84 -15.57
CA LEU A 104 16.19 -16.30 -14.24
C LEU A 104 16.59 -17.38 -13.23
N LYS A 105 16.30 -18.66 -13.50
CA LYS A 105 16.73 -19.79 -12.66
C LYS A 105 18.26 -19.97 -12.68
N ARG A 106 18.92 -19.60 -13.78
CA ARG A 106 20.38 -19.73 -13.95
C ARG A 106 21.17 -18.58 -13.30
N ILE A 107 20.50 -17.48 -12.94
CA ILE A 107 21.13 -16.29 -12.37
C ILE A 107 21.16 -16.39 -10.85
N LYS A 108 22.31 -16.78 -10.29
CA LYS A 108 22.55 -16.74 -8.83
C LYS A 108 22.57 -15.28 -8.34
N GLN A 109 21.83 -15.01 -7.26
CA GLN A 109 21.79 -13.68 -6.63
C GLN A 109 22.45 -13.70 -5.25
N LYS A 110 23.12 -12.58 -4.93
CA LYS A 110 23.52 -12.26 -3.56
C LYS A 110 22.25 -11.92 -2.77
N LYS A 111 21.92 -12.75 -1.77
CA LYS A 111 20.83 -12.45 -0.84
C LYS A 111 21.24 -11.23 -0.01
N VAL A 112 20.55 -10.12 -0.19
CA VAL A 112 20.67 -8.97 0.71
C VAL A 112 19.77 -9.25 1.90
N ALA A 113 20.32 -9.19 3.12
CA ALA A 113 19.53 -9.31 4.34
C ALA A 113 18.46 -8.23 4.35
N LYS A 114 17.22 -8.62 4.65
CA LYS A 114 16.10 -7.70 4.78
C LYS A 114 15.78 -7.55 6.26
N GLU A 115 15.86 -6.33 6.77
CA GLU A 115 15.18 -6.00 8.03
C GLU A 115 13.71 -5.75 7.71
N ASP A 116 12.86 -6.72 8.02
CA ASP A 116 11.38 -6.62 7.92
C ASP A 116 10.76 -6.09 9.24
N VAL A 117 11.58 -5.42 10.05
CA VAL A 117 11.23 -4.93 11.38
C VAL A 117 10.84 -3.46 11.29
N VAL A 118 9.81 -3.07 12.03
CA VAL A 118 9.38 -1.67 12.12
C VAL A 118 10.49 -0.81 12.74
N ASP A 119 10.80 0.30 12.08
CA ASP A 119 11.66 1.35 12.65
C ASP A 119 10.88 2.10 13.74
N ARG A 120 11.34 2.00 14.99
CA ARG A 120 10.72 2.67 16.15
C ARG A 120 10.64 4.19 15.96
N ARG A 121 11.57 4.78 15.21
CA ARG A 121 11.61 6.24 14.95
C ARG A 121 10.50 6.71 14.03
N ALA A 122 9.86 5.80 13.29
CA ALA A 122 8.74 6.11 12.40
C ALA A 122 7.38 6.11 13.12
N VAL A 123 7.31 5.53 14.32
CA VAL A 123 6.07 5.32 15.08
C VAL A 123 5.80 6.51 16.01
N VAL A 124 4.61 7.09 15.90
CA VAL A 124 4.12 8.15 16.78
C VAL A 124 3.51 7.59 18.05
N ASN A 125 3.59 8.35 19.15
CA ASN A 125 2.84 8.05 20.37
C ASN A 125 1.36 8.51 20.25
N PRO A 126 0.47 8.18 21.20
CA PRO A 126 -0.94 8.57 21.15
C PRO A 126 -1.22 10.07 21.15
N GLU A 127 -0.38 10.87 21.80
CA GLU A 127 -0.52 12.32 21.82
C GLU A 127 -0.18 12.91 20.44
N GLN A 128 0.98 12.58 19.90
CA GLN A 128 1.42 12.94 18.54
C GLN A 128 0.44 12.49 17.46
N ALA A 129 -0.20 11.32 17.63
CA ALA A 129 -1.22 10.86 16.71
C ALA A 129 -2.43 11.80 16.71
N ARG A 130 -2.91 12.24 17.89
CA ARG A 130 -4.02 13.19 18.00
C ARG A 130 -3.64 14.57 17.45
N GLU A 131 -2.43 15.06 17.74
CA GLU A 131 -1.91 16.30 17.16
C GLU A 131 -1.87 16.25 15.64
N LEU A 132 -1.44 15.13 15.06
CA LEU A 132 -1.48 14.91 13.61
C LEU A 132 -2.90 14.91 13.05
N LEU A 133 -3.87 14.27 13.73
CA LEU A 133 -5.27 14.28 13.31
C LEU A 133 -5.85 15.69 13.34
N THR A 134 -5.52 16.48 14.38
CA THR A 134 -5.87 17.90 14.46
C THR A 134 -5.22 18.66 13.30
N ALA A 135 -3.93 18.49 13.06
CA ALA A 135 -3.20 19.14 11.96
C ALA A 135 -3.79 18.81 10.58
N VAL A 136 -4.25 17.58 10.36
CA VAL A 136 -4.94 17.19 9.13
C VAL A 136 -6.19 18.05 8.90
N SER A 137 -6.91 18.45 9.96
CA SER A 137 -8.11 19.29 9.81
C SER A 137 -7.80 20.68 9.18
N TYR A 138 -6.57 21.18 9.34
CA TYR A 138 -6.12 22.45 8.76
C TYR A 138 -5.61 22.33 7.31
N VAL A 139 -5.56 21.13 6.74
CA VAL A 139 -5.02 20.91 5.40
C VAL A 139 -6.01 21.35 4.31
N GLY A 140 -5.63 22.36 3.53
CA GLY A 140 -6.45 22.94 2.47
C GLY A 140 -7.44 24.00 2.96
N SER A 141 -8.28 24.54 2.07
CA SER A 141 -9.24 25.57 2.45
C SER A 141 -10.49 25.00 3.13
N TRP A 142 -11.14 25.81 3.96
CA TRP A 142 -12.35 25.44 4.69
C TRP A 142 -13.45 24.88 3.79
N HIS A 143 -13.76 25.59 2.69
CA HIS A 143 -14.81 25.21 1.74
C HIS A 143 -14.47 23.92 0.97
N ARG A 144 -13.19 23.71 0.64
CA ARG A 144 -12.76 22.50 -0.06
C ARG A 144 -12.69 21.29 0.88
N ALA A 145 -12.50 21.55 2.18
CA ALA A 145 -12.50 20.56 3.26
C ALA A 145 -11.58 19.35 3.00
N ARG A 146 -10.49 19.54 2.24
CA ARG A 146 -9.63 18.45 1.77
C ARG A 146 -9.05 17.66 2.94
N GLY A 147 -8.54 18.37 3.94
CA GLY A 147 -7.99 17.79 5.16
C GLY A 147 -9.06 17.26 6.10
N ARG A 148 -10.10 18.05 6.39
CA ARG A 148 -11.19 17.68 7.31
C ARG A 148 -11.87 16.36 6.91
N ARG A 149 -12.09 16.11 5.61
CA ARG A 149 -12.60 14.83 5.07
C ARG A 149 -11.71 13.62 5.33
N LEU A 150 -10.43 13.84 5.61
CA LEU A 150 -9.42 12.79 5.80
C LEU A 150 -9.08 12.56 7.28
N VAL A 151 -9.56 13.38 8.21
CA VAL A 151 -9.32 13.18 9.65
C VAL A 151 -9.81 11.80 10.07
N ALA A 152 -11.06 11.47 9.76
CA ALA A 152 -11.63 10.16 10.08
C ALA A 152 -10.94 9.00 9.35
N PHE A 153 -10.43 9.23 8.12
CA PHE A 153 -9.64 8.25 7.40
C PHE A 153 -8.35 7.89 8.15
N TYR A 154 -7.55 8.89 8.55
CA TYR A 154 -6.32 8.64 9.32
C TYR A 154 -6.60 8.12 10.73
N ALA A 155 -7.66 8.61 11.37
CA ALA A 155 -8.10 8.12 12.66
C ALA A 155 -8.42 6.62 12.58
N THR A 156 -9.03 6.16 11.49
CA THR A 156 -9.29 4.73 11.26
C THR A 156 -7.98 3.94 11.15
N LEU A 157 -6.95 4.48 10.48
CA LEU A 157 -5.64 3.80 10.39
C LEU A 157 -4.98 3.66 11.76
N TYR A 158 -5.11 4.67 12.60
CA TYR A 158 -4.48 4.73 13.93
C TYR A 158 -5.26 3.95 14.99
N PHE A 159 -6.54 4.23 15.17
CA PHE A 159 -7.34 3.64 16.25
C PHE A 159 -7.86 2.23 15.94
N ALA A 160 -8.01 1.86 14.67
CA ALA A 160 -8.42 0.51 14.27
C ALA A 160 -7.28 -0.31 13.65
N GLY A 161 -6.10 0.28 13.48
CA GLY A 161 -4.92 -0.41 12.95
C GLY A 161 -5.11 -0.97 11.55
N VAL A 162 -6.06 -0.47 10.74
CA VAL A 162 -6.41 -1.05 9.43
C VAL A 162 -5.43 -0.63 8.34
N ARG A 163 -5.39 -1.38 7.23
CA ARG A 163 -4.59 -0.96 6.07
C ARG A 163 -5.26 0.21 5.36
N PRO A 164 -4.49 1.13 4.73
CA PRO A 164 -5.07 2.21 3.93
C PRO A 164 -6.06 1.72 2.86
N ALA A 165 -5.77 0.61 2.20
CA ALA A 165 -6.67 0.02 1.21
C ALA A 165 -7.99 -0.49 1.83
N GLU A 166 -7.94 -1.06 3.04
CA GLU A 166 -9.12 -1.49 3.80
C GLU A 166 -9.97 -0.28 4.19
N ALA A 167 -9.34 0.78 4.71
CA ALA A 167 -10.04 2.03 5.03
C ALA A 167 -10.69 2.66 3.79
N VAL A 168 -9.99 2.75 2.65
CA VAL A 168 -10.55 3.30 1.39
C VAL A 168 -11.80 2.52 0.94
N GLY A 169 -11.87 1.22 1.23
CA GLY A 169 -13.00 0.35 0.88
C GLY A 169 -14.15 0.34 1.89
N LEU A 170 -13.98 0.95 3.07
CA LEU A 170 -14.92 0.86 4.20
C LEU A 170 -16.27 1.52 3.87
N ARG A 171 -17.38 0.81 4.11
CA ARG A 171 -18.74 1.29 3.88
C ARG A 171 -19.52 1.52 5.17
N ARG A 172 -20.61 2.28 5.10
CA ARG A 172 -21.44 2.61 6.26
C ARG A 172 -22.03 1.36 6.91
N ASP A 173 -22.39 0.38 6.09
CA ASP A 173 -22.98 -0.89 6.52
C ASP A 173 -21.94 -1.80 7.21
N ASP A 174 -20.65 -1.55 6.98
CA ASP A 174 -19.55 -2.25 7.64
C ASP A 174 -19.29 -1.71 9.07
N CYS A 175 -19.98 -0.64 9.47
CA CYS A 175 -19.71 0.09 10.71
C CYS A 175 -20.88 0.01 11.70
N HIS A 176 -20.63 -0.58 12.87
CA HIS A 176 -21.47 -0.41 14.05
C HIS A 176 -20.92 0.73 14.92
N LEU A 177 -21.67 1.84 14.97
CA LEU A 177 -21.25 3.09 15.61
C LEU A 177 -22.27 3.53 16.67
N PRO A 178 -22.25 2.94 17.88
CA PRO A 178 -23.18 3.31 18.95
C PRO A 178 -22.98 4.78 19.37
N GLU A 179 -23.95 5.34 20.09
CA GLU A 179 -23.84 6.70 20.63
C GLU A 179 -22.76 6.79 21.72
N GLU A 180 -22.67 5.74 22.54
CA GLU A 180 -21.68 5.61 23.61
C GLU A 180 -21.01 4.24 23.55
N GLY A 181 -19.75 4.19 23.99
CA GLY A 181 -18.99 2.94 24.10
C GLY A 181 -18.27 2.50 22.83
N TRP A 182 -17.91 1.22 22.80
CA TRP A 182 -17.10 0.63 21.73
C TRP A 182 -17.95 0.31 20.50
N GLY A 183 -17.39 0.61 19.33
CA GLY A 183 -17.99 0.23 18.05
C GLY A 183 -17.33 -1.00 17.44
N LEU A 184 -17.76 -1.34 16.23
CA LEU A 184 -17.23 -2.46 15.46
C LEU A 184 -17.06 -2.07 13.99
N LEU A 185 -15.92 -2.42 13.41
CA LEU A 185 -15.73 -2.40 11.95
C LEU A 185 -15.65 -3.83 11.42
N THR A 186 -16.46 -4.13 10.41
CA THR A 186 -16.46 -5.42 9.71
C THR A 186 -15.70 -5.28 8.40
N LEU A 187 -14.46 -5.78 8.37
CA LEU A 187 -13.57 -5.56 7.24
C LEU A 187 -13.55 -6.77 6.31
N ALA A 188 -14.05 -6.59 5.10
CA ALA A 188 -13.76 -7.52 4.00
C ALA A 188 -12.26 -7.46 3.66
N LYS A 189 -11.61 -8.62 3.52
CA LYS A 189 -10.20 -8.67 3.09
C LYS A 189 -10.06 -8.07 1.69
N THR A 190 -9.48 -6.88 1.61
CA THR A 190 -9.29 -6.15 0.35
C THR A 190 -8.36 -6.87 -0.61
N ARG A 191 -8.73 -6.86 -1.89
CA ARG A 191 -7.87 -7.23 -3.02
C ARG A 191 -6.94 -6.04 -3.36
N PRO A 192 -5.72 -6.29 -3.86
CA PRO A 192 -4.89 -5.21 -4.41
C PRO A 192 -5.66 -4.46 -5.52
N SER A 193 -5.57 -3.13 -5.54
CA SER A 193 -6.12 -2.35 -6.64
C SER A 193 -5.19 -2.44 -7.85
N SER A 194 -5.68 -3.06 -8.92
CA SER A 194 -5.13 -2.89 -10.27
C SER A 194 -5.88 -1.74 -10.93
N GLY A 195 -5.21 -0.89 -11.71
CA GLY A 195 -5.93 0.14 -12.48
C GLY A 195 -6.95 -0.52 -13.42
N LYS A 196 -8.12 0.11 -13.64
CA LYS A 196 -9.24 -0.42 -14.48
C LYS A 196 -8.79 -0.99 -15.83
N GLN A 197 -7.73 -0.42 -16.39
CA GLN A 197 -7.14 -0.79 -17.68
C GLN A 197 -6.36 -2.13 -17.67
N TRP A 198 -6.20 -2.76 -16.49
CA TRP A 198 -5.44 -3.99 -16.28
C TRP A 198 -6.28 -5.10 -15.67
N THR A 199 -7.61 -4.99 -15.78
CA THR A 199 -8.56 -5.95 -15.22
C THR A 199 -9.40 -6.51 -16.34
N ASP A 200 -9.58 -7.84 -16.37
CA ASP A 200 -10.37 -8.53 -17.40
C ASP A 200 -11.86 -8.09 -17.43
N THR A 201 -12.32 -7.39 -16.39
CA THR A 201 -13.72 -6.95 -16.21
C THR A 201 -13.94 -5.45 -16.40
N GLY A 202 -12.91 -4.67 -16.72
CA GLY A 202 -13.02 -3.19 -16.84
C GLY A 202 -13.37 -2.46 -15.52
N THR A 203 -13.32 -3.14 -14.37
CA THR A 203 -13.54 -2.56 -13.04
C THR A 203 -12.21 -2.35 -12.31
N VAL A 204 -12.13 -1.54 -11.25
CA VAL A 204 -10.84 -1.30 -10.53
C VAL A 204 -10.33 -2.57 -9.79
N HIS A 205 -11.08 -3.68 -9.86
CA HIS A 205 -10.88 -4.86 -9.05
C HIS A 205 -10.69 -6.09 -9.94
N ASP A 206 -9.44 -6.46 -10.19
CA ASP A 206 -9.15 -7.77 -10.77
C ASP A 206 -9.42 -8.88 -9.74
N LEU A 207 -9.94 -10.01 -10.23
CA LEU A 207 -10.22 -11.24 -9.49
C LEU A 207 -8.98 -12.15 -9.38
N ARG A 208 -7.77 -11.66 -9.66
CA ARG A 208 -6.55 -12.47 -9.53
C ARG A 208 -6.02 -12.47 -8.09
N GLY A 209 -6.50 -13.46 -7.34
CA GLY A 209 -6.01 -13.79 -6.00
C GLY A 209 -4.67 -14.51 -6.04
N LEU A 210 -3.67 -13.98 -5.33
CA LEU A 210 -2.51 -14.75 -4.91
C LEU A 210 -2.97 -15.68 -3.75
N LYS A 211 -3.20 -16.96 -4.08
CA LYS A 211 -3.67 -18.06 -3.23
C LYS A 211 -5.02 -17.83 -2.52
N GLN A 212 -5.98 -18.65 -2.96
CA GLN A 212 -7.27 -18.98 -2.33
C GLN A 212 -7.33 -18.64 -0.83
N ARG A 213 -8.01 -17.54 -0.52
CA ARG A 213 -8.62 -17.31 0.79
C ARG A 213 -10.08 -16.99 0.52
N ASP A 214 -10.96 -17.55 1.34
CA ASP A 214 -12.41 -17.45 1.17
C ASP A 214 -12.83 -15.99 0.90
N PRO A 215 -13.51 -15.70 -0.24
CA PRO A 215 -14.04 -14.38 -0.58
C PRO A 215 -14.92 -13.75 0.52
N ARG A 216 -15.45 -14.57 1.44
CA ARG A 216 -16.32 -14.16 2.55
C ARG A 216 -15.60 -14.02 3.89
N ALA A 217 -14.28 -14.22 3.95
CA ALA A 217 -13.53 -14.07 5.19
C ALA A 217 -13.45 -12.59 5.62
N VAL A 218 -14.48 -12.14 6.32
CA VAL A 218 -14.51 -10.88 7.05
C VAL A 218 -13.75 -11.01 8.36
N ARG A 219 -13.23 -9.90 8.86
CA ARG A 219 -12.69 -9.80 10.21
C ARG A 219 -13.33 -8.63 10.93
N GLU A 220 -13.72 -8.86 12.17
CA GLU A 220 -14.27 -7.82 13.03
C GLU A 220 -13.13 -7.10 13.76
N VAL A 221 -13.26 -5.78 13.89
CA VAL A 221 -12.31 -4.93 14.61
C VAL A 221 -13.09 -4.07 15.60
N PRO A 222 -13.00 -4.37 16.90
CA PRO A 222 -13.53 -3.49 17.92
C PRO A 222 -12.80 -2.14 17.86
N ILE A 223 -13.56 -1.05 17.81
CA ILE A 223 -13.01 0.31 17.73
C ILE A 223 -13.33 1.11 18.99
N PRO A 224 -12.37 1.90 19.50
CA PRO A 224 -12.55 2.64 20.72
C PRO A 224 -13.60 3.74 20.56
N PRO A 225 -14.25 4.20 21.66
CA PRO A 225 -15.27 5.25 21.63
C PRO A 225 -14.83 6.53 20.92
N GLU A 226 -13.55 6.90 21.05
CA GLU A 226 -12.97 8.07 20.38
C GLU A 226 -13.06 7.95 18.84
N LEU A 227 -12.76 6.77 18.27
CA LEU A 227 -12.90 6.56 16.84
C LEU A 227 -14.37 6.52 16.42
N VAL A 228 -15.25 5.97 17.25
CA VAL A 228 -16.71 5.98 16.99
C VAL A 228 -17.20 7.42 16.86
N ALA A 229 -16.85 8.30 17.81
CA ALA A 229 -17.22 9.71 17.77
C ALA A 229 -16.70 10.41 16.50
N ILE A 230 -15.42 10.19 16.14
CA ILE A 230 -14.82 10.75 14.93
C ILE A 230 -15.55 10.28 13.65
N LEU A 231 -15.89 8.99 13.57
CA LEU A 231 -16.59 8.43 12.40
C LEU A 231 -18.03 8.94 12.30
N ARG A 232 -18.72 9.11 13.44
CA ARG A 232 -20.07 9.70 13.48
C ARG A 232 -20.05 11.15 13.02
N ALA A 233 -19.12 11.96 13.54
CA ALA A 233 -18.96 13.36 13.12
C ALA A 233 -18.64 13.48 11.62
N HIS A 234 -17.79 12.59 11.09
CA HIS A 234 -17.50 12.54 9.66
C HIS A 234 -18.74 12.21 8.82
N LEU A 235 -19.55 11.24 9.26
CA LEU A 235 -20.78 10.87 8.58
C LEU A 235 -21.82 12.00 8.61
N GLU A 236 -21.95 12.69 9.73
CA GLU A 236 -22.84 13.85 9.86
C GLU A 236 -22.42 14.98 8.92
N GLU A 237 -21.12 15.30 8.88
CA GLU A 237 -20.65 16.43 8.07
C GLU A 237 -20.58 16.10 6.57
N PHE A 238 -20.05 14.92 6.22
CA PHE A 238 -19.72 14.61 4.84
C PHE A 238 -20.64 13.57 4.20
N GLY A 239 -21.38 12.78 4.99
CA GLY A 239 -22.17 11.65 4.49
C GLY A 239 -21.30 10.58 3.83
N THR A 240 -21.93 9.76 2.98
CA THR A 240 -21.27 8.64 2.27
C THR A 240 -21.19 8.90 0.77
N ALA A 241 -20.29 8.21 0.07
CA ALA A 241 -20.35 8.15 -1.39
C ALA A 241 -21.66 7.47 -1.87
N PRO A 242 -22.05 7.62 -3.15
CA PRO A 242 -23.26 6.98 -3.67
C PRO A 242 -23.27 5.45 -3.53
N ASP A 243 -22.10 4.82 -3.45
CA ASP A 243 -21.92 3.37 -3.26
C ASP A 243 -21.69 2.98 -1.79
N GLY A 244 -21.99 3.87 -0.85
CA GLY A 244 -21.95 3.62 0.60
C GLY A 244 -20.57 3.77 1.26
N ARG A 245 -19.50 4.04 0.49
CA ARG A 245 -18.15 4.25 1.06
C ARG A 245 -18.11 5.46 2.02
N LEU A 246 -17.42 5.32 3.14
CA LEU A 246 -17.20 6.41 4.11
C LEU A 246 -16.28 7.49 3.54
N PHE A 247 -15.15 7.06 2.96
CA PHE A 247 -14.11 7.98 2.50
C PHE A 247 -14.14 8.11 0.99
N ARG A 248 -14.21 9.36 0.53
CA ARG A 248 -14.27 9.72 -0.90
C ARG A 248 -13.37 10.91 -1.18
N ASN A 249 -12.93 11.01 -2.42
CA ASN A 249 -12.24 12.22 -2.87
C ASN A 249 -13.22 13.41 -2.98
N GLU A 250 -12.70 14.60 -3.24
CA GLU A 250 -13.50 15.84 -3.36
C GLU A 250 -14.62 15.76 -4.40
N ARG A 251 -14.46 14.93 -5.43
CA ARG A 251 -15.43 14.70 -6.52
C ARG A 251 -16.39 13.53 -6.23
N GLY A 252 -16.36 12.97 -5.01
CA GLY A 252 -17.19 11.84 -4.61
C GLY A 252 -16.70 10.46 -5.11
N GLY A 253 -15.58 10.41 -5.83
CA GLY A 253 -14.98 9.16 -6.33
C GLY A 253 -14.07 8.48 -5.30
N VAL A 254 -13.41 7.41 -5.73
CA VAL A 254 -12.46 6.64 -4.91
C VAL A 254 -11.34 7.55 -4.38
N LEU A 255 -11.03 7.41 -3.08
CA LEU A 255 -9.91 8.10 -2.46
C LEU A 255 -8.59 7.49 -2.95
N GLY A 256 -7.85 8.26 -3.74
CA GLY A 256 -6.58 7.82 -4.33
C GLY A 256 -5.40 7.90 -3.36
N ALA A 257 -4.42 7.00 -3.55
CA ALA A 257 -3.22 6.94 -2.70
C ALA A 257 -2.38 8.22 -2.72
N SER A 258 -2.32 8.89 -3.86
CA SER A 258 -1.65 10.19 -4.00
C SER A 258 -2.38 11.30 -3.26
N THR A 259 -3.72 11.24 -3.19
CA THR A 259 -4.54 12.26 -2.54
C THR A 259 -4.31 12.29 -1.04
N TYR A 260 -4.45 11.13 -0.37
CA TYR A 260 -4.19 11.08 1.07
C TYR A 260 -2.69 11.31 1.34
N SER A 261 -1.76 10.74 0.57
CA SER A 261 -0.32 10.93 0.83
C SER A 261 0.12 12.39 0.80
N ARG A 262 -0.41 13.20 -0.13
CA ARG A 262 -0.11 14.65 -0.18
C ARG A 262 -0.69 15.40 1.02
N ALA A 263 -1.95 15.12 1.37
CA ALA A 263 -2.56 15.75 2.55
C ALA A 263 -1.81 15.40 3.84
N TRP A 264 -1.30 14.17 3.94
CA TRP A 264 -0.47 13.74 5.06
C TRP A 264 0.86 14.49 5.14
N GLU A 265 1.55 14.63 4.01
CA GLU A 265 2.82 15.37 3.94
C GLU A 265 2.64 16.83 4.39
N GLU A 266 1.55 17.47 3.97
CA GLU A 266 1.20 18.82 4.41
C GLU A 266 0.87 18.87 5.91
N ALA A 267 0.07 17.93 6.42
CA ALA A 267 -0.28 17.84 7.84
C ALA A 267 0.95 17.70 8.74
N ARG A 268 1.96 16.90 8.33
CA ARG A 268 3.22 16.76 9.08
C ARG A 268 3.92 18.09 9.28
N ARG A 269 3.87 19.00 8.29
CA ARG A 269 4.51 20.33 8.40
C ARG A 269 3.78 21.26 9.36
N PHE A 270 2.51 21.00 9.64
CA PHE A 270 1.75 21.72 10.66
C PHE A 270 1.92 21.12 12.06
N ALA A 271 2.03 19.80 12.15
CA ALA A 271 2.11 19.09 13.44
C ALA A 271 3.52 19.06 14.06
N PHE A 272 4.57 19.08 13.23
CA PHE A 272 5.92 18.75 13.67
C PHE A 272 6.95 19.85 13.41
N THR A 273 8.01 19.85 14.20
CA THR A 273 9.19 20.72 13.97
C THR A 273 9.87 20.35 12.65
N PRO A 274 10.62 21.27 12.02
CA PRO A 274 11.36 20.97 10.79
C PRO A 274 12.27 19.73 10.90
N GLN A 275 12.90 19.52 12.05
CA GLN A 275 13.75 18.37 12.33
C GLN A 275 12.94 17.07 12.38
N GLN A 276 11.77 17.08 13.01
CA GLN A 276 10.86 15.93 13.05
C GLN A 276 10.27 15.63 11.67
N VAL A 277 9.94 16.65 10.87
CA VAL A 277 9.48 16.48 9.48
C VAL A 277 10.55 15.81 8.61
N ALA A 278 11.82 16.21 8.77
CA ALA A 278 12.95 15.60 8.07
C ALA A 278 13.28 14.18 8.56
N SER A 279 12.83 13.82 9.76
CA SER A 279 13.00 12.48 10.32
C SER A 279 12.00 11.45 9.73
N PRO A 280 12.21 10.14 9.98
CA PRO A 280 11.26 9.09 9.61
C PRO A 280 9.90 9.17 10.32
N LEU A 281 9.74 10.01 11.36
CA LEU A 281 8.56 10.06 12.21
C LEU A 281 7.27 10.31 11.42
N ALA A 282 6.35 9.34 11.48
CA ALA A 282 5.08 9.38 10.75
C ALA A 282 5.26 9.70 9.26
N GLY A 283 6.36 9.26 8.63
CA GLY A 283 6.69 9.64 7.26
C GLY A 283 5.62 9.23 6.23
N ARG A 284 4.86 8.18 6.51
CA ARG A 284 3.78 7.68 5.65
C ARG A 284 2.49 7.49 6.45
N PRO A 285 1.31 7.60 5.82
CA PRO A 285 0.04 7.22 6.44
C PRO A 285 0.02 5.78 6.98
N TYR A 286 0.74 4.87 6.31
CA TYR A 286 0.85 3.47 6.73
C TYR A 286 1.56 3.32 8.09
N ASP A 287 2.37 4.30 8.50
CA ASP A 287 3.06 4.28 9.78
C ASP A 287 2.09 4.46 10.96
N LEU A 288 0.88 5.01 10.75
CA LEU A 288 -0.18 5.04 11.76
C LEU A 288 -0.65 3.64 12.15
N ARG A 289 -0.72 2.72 11.18
CA ARG A 289 -1.01 1.31 11.48
C ARG A 289 0.14 0.69 12.27
N HIS A 290 1.38 1.02 11.95
CA HIS A 290 2.51 0.56 12.76
C HIS A 290 2.42 1.10 14.18
N ALA A 291 2.08 2.38 14.34
CA ALA A 291 1.88 3.00 15.63
C ALA A 291 0.76 2.33 16.44
N ALA A 292 -0.40 2.11 15.83
CA ALA A 292 -1.53 1.40 16.44
C ALA A 292 -1.12 0.05 17.05
N LEU A 293 -0.51 -0.81 16.22
CA LEU A 293 -0.16 -2.17 16.61
C LEU A 293 0.96 -2.18 17.65
N SER A 294 1.95 -1.29 17.53
CA SER A 294 2.98 -1.11 18.54
C SER A 294 2.39 -0.62 19.87
N THR A 295 1.44 0.31 19.84
CA THR A 295 0.77 0.83 21.04
C THR A 295 -0.01 -0.28 21.75
N TRP A 296 -0.80 -1.09 21.04
CA TRP A 296 -1.56 -2.18 21.66
C TRP A 296 -0.65 -3.26 22.23
N LEU A 297 0.39 -3.63 21.47
CA LEU A 297 1.41 -4.55 21.96
C LEU A 297 2.03 -3.99 23.22
N ASN A 298 2.44 -2.72 23.26
CA ASN A 298 3.05 -2.04 24.41
C ASN A 298 2.11 -1.82 25.59
N ALA A 299 0.79 -1.73 25.37
CA ALA A 299 -0.22 -1.81 26.43
C ALA A 299 -0.36 -3.25 26.98
N GLY A 300 0.18 -4.22 26.24
CA GLY A 300 0.23 -5.63 26.64
C GLY A 300 -1.04 -6.39 26.34
N VAL A 301 -1.76 -5.94 25.31
CA VAL A 301 -2.79 -6.74 24.64
C VAL A 301 -2.13 -7.99 24.06
N ASP A 302 -2.82 -9.13 24.15
CA ASP A 302 -2.32 -10.40 23.66
C ASP A 302 -1.98 -10.34 22.15
N ALA A 303 -0.86 -10.96 21.77
CA ALA A 303 -0.37 -10.92 20.40
C ALA A 303 -1.33 -11.61 19.41
N THR A 304 -2.10 -12.62 19.85
CA THR A 304 -3.10 -13.29 19.02
C THR A 304 -4.28 -12.37 18.73
N GLU A 305 -4.74 -11.61 19.74
CA GLU A 305 -5.80 -10.61 19.60
C GLU A 305 -5.36 -9.46 18.68
N VAL A 306 -4.14 -8.94 18.88
CA VAL A 306 -3.57 -7.91 18.00
C VAL A 306 -3.45 -8.43 16.55
N ALA A 307 -3.01 -9.68 16.37
CA ALA A 307 -2.88 -10.29 15.04
C ALA A 307 -4.24 -10.45 14.35
N ALA A 308 -5.27 -10.87 15.08
CA ALA A 308 -6.64 -11.00 14.58
C ALA A 308 -7.19 -9.63 14.14
N ARG A 309 -7.11 -8.61 15.01
CA ARG A 309 -7.50 -7.22 14.70
C ARG A 309 -6.66 -6.56 13.61
N ALA A 310 -5.43 -7.01 13.38
CA ALA A 310 -4.61 -6.53 12.28
C ALA A 310 -4.90 -7.28 10.96
N GLY A 311 -5.45 -8.49 11.01
CA GLY A 311 -5.46 -9.40 9.86
C GLY A 311 -4.04 -9.82 9.45
N ASN A 312 -3.21 -10.17 10.43
CA ASN A 312 -1.87 -10.74 10.26
C ASN A 312 -1.83 -12.16 10.86
N SER A 313 -0.84 -12.97 10.49
CA SER A 313 -0.48 -14.11 11.34
C SER A 313 0.32 -13.62 12.55
N VAL A 314 0.25 -14.37 13.66
CA VAL A 314 1.01 -14.07 14.88
C VAL A 314 2.52 -14.05 14.59
N GLU A 315 3.03 -15.01 13.81
CA GLU A 315 4.43 -15.05 13.38
C GLU A 315 4.86 -13.77 12.66
N VAL A 316 4.06 -13.29 11.70
CA VAL A 316 4.36 -12.05 10.96
C VAL A 316 4.31 -10.84 11.88
N LEU A 317 3.37 -10.81 12.83
CA LEU A 317 3.28 -9.74 13.82
C LEU A 317 4.54 -9.73 14.70
N LEU A 318 4.87 -10.83 15.37
CA LEU A 318 6.02 -10.88 16.28
C LEU A 318 7.34 -10.60 15.55
N LYS A 319 7.53 -11.15 14.35
CA LYS A 319 8.73 -10.88 13.54
C LYS A 319 8.88 -9.40 13.20
N ARG A 320 7.78 -8.73 12.84
CA ARG A 320 7.79 -7.33 12.39
C ARG A 320 7.87 -6.34 13.55
N TYR A 321 7.32 -6.69 14.72
CA TYR A 321 7.21 -5.81 15.89
C TYR A 321 8.13 -6.21 17.05
N ALA A 322 9.07 -7.14 16.83
CA ALA A 322 10.03 -7.59 17.85
C ALA A 322 10.72 -6.41 18.58
N LYS A 323 11.24 -5.42 17.83
CA LYS A 323 11.90 -4.22 18.38
C LYS A 323 10.98 -3.36 19.27
N CYS A 324 9.67 -3.47 19.13
CA CYS A 324 8.70 -2.77 19.99
C CYS A 324 8.50 -3.48 21.33
N LEU A 325 8.72 -4.80 21.38
CA LEU A 325 8.63 -5.61 22.59
C LEU A 325 9.91 -5.58 23.43
N ASP A 326 11.02 -5.07 22.88
CA ASP A 326 12.28 -4.88 23.60
C ASP A 326 12.14 -3.81 24.70
N GLY A 327 12.48 -4.19 25.94
CA GLY A 327 12.45 -3.31 27.12
C GLY A 327 11.27 -3.53 28.07
N ARG A 328 10.53 -4.62 27.93
CA ARG A 328 9.32 -4.93 28.75
C ARG A 328 9.59 -5.81 29.94
N GLN A 329 10.86 -6.04 30.28
CA GLN A 329 11.25 -6.97 31.32
C GLN A 329 10.61 -6.61 32.67
N GLU A 330 10.65 -5.34 33.06
CA GLU A 330 10.08 -4.87 34.33
C GLU A 330 8.55 -4.96 34.37
N GLN A 331 7.84 -4.53 33.32
CA GLN A 331 6.38 -4.70 33.23
C GLN A 331 5.96 -6.17 33.20
N ASN A 332 6.73 -7.03 32.53
CA ASN A 332 6.46 -8.46 32.50
C ASN A 332 6.70 -9.08 33.87
N ASN A 333 7.76 -8.67 34.58
CA ASN A 333 8.02 -9.11 35.95
C ASN A 333 6.87 -8.72 36.88
N LEU A 334 6.39 -7.47 36.84
CA LEU A 334 5.24 -7.03 37.64
C LEU A 334 3.97 -7.85 37.35
N ARG A 335 3.73 -8.20 36.09
CA ARG A 335 2.60 -9.07 35.70
C ARG A 335 2.75 -10.49 36.23
N ILE A 336 3.98 -11.04 36.19
CA ILE A 336 4.30 -12.36 36.73
C ILE A 336 4.12 -12.35 38.25
N GLU A 337 4.67 -11.35 38.95
CA GLU A 337 4.50 -11.18 40.39
C GLU A 337 3.02 -11.09 40.79
N ALA A 338 2.22 -10.30 40.08
CA ALA A 338 0.79 -10.20 40.33
C ALA A 338 0.04 -11.52 40.09
N ALA A 339 0.46 -12.34 39.12
CA ALA A 339 -0.15 -13.63 38.83
C ALA A 339 0.28 -14.75 39.80
N LEU A 340 1.45 -14.59 40.44
CA LEU A 340 1.97 -15.52 41.43
C LEU A 340 1.65 -15.10 42.88
N ALA A 341 1.04 -13.92 43.06
CA ALA A 341 0.57 -13.46 44.36
C ALA A 341 -0.57 -14.39 44.86
N PRO A 342 -0.51 -14.85 46.12
CA PRO A 342 -1.42 -15.86 46.68
C PRO A 342 -2.86 -15.37 46.90
#